data_AF-A0A059AA88-F1
#
_entry.id   AF-A0A059AA88-F1
#
_cell.length_a   1.000
_cell.length_b   1.000
_cell.length_c   1.000
_cell.angle_alpha   90.00
_cell.angle_beta   90.00
_cell.angle_gamma   90.00
#
_symmetry.space_group_name_H-M   'P 1'
#
loop_
_entity.id
_entity.type
_entity.pdbx_description
1 polymer ?
#
loop_
_entity_poly.entity_id
_entity_poly.type
_entity_poly.pdbx_seq_one_letter_code
_entity_poly.pdbx_strand_id
1 'polypeptide(L)'
;MFGATLGGAICNLACKAFHVLLQRGTIAAVVKIVEKPWERVYVDGQPHEHGFKLGSEKHTTEVTVKKTGALKLTSGIAGLSVLKTTMVS
;
A
#
# COMPACT_ATOMS: atom_id res chain seq x y z
N MET A 1 3.48 -18.40 7.86
CA MET A 1 4.45 -17.31 8.15
C MET A 1 4.52 -16.38 6.94
N PHE A 2 4.71 -15.08 7.17
CA PHE A 2 4.45 -13.93 6.28
C PHE A 2 2.97 -13.57 6.11
N GLY A 3 2.38 -13.06 7.20
CA GLY A 3 1.29 -12.09 7.07
C GLY A 3 1.86 -10.84 6.40
N ALA A 4 1.18 -10.34 5.37
CA ALA A 4 1.51 -9.08 4.71
C ALA A 4 1.40 -7.94 5.74
N THR A 5 2.50 -7.67 6.44
CA THR A 5 2.61 -6.49 7.28
C THR A 5 2.85 -5.30 6.37
N LEU A 6 2.12 -4.22 6.59
CA LEU A 6 2.25 -2.93 5.89
C LEU A 6 3.72 -2.44 5.75
N GLY A 7 4.61 -2.86 6.65
CA GLY A 7 6.05 -2.56 6.59
C GLY A 7 6.80 -3.19 5.40
N GLY A 8 6.37 -4.35 4.90
CA GLY A 8 7.05 -5.05 3.79
C GLY A 8 6.76 -4.46 2.41
N ALA A 9 5.58 -3.87 2.22
CA ALA A 9 5.19 -3.24 0.96
C ALA A 9 5.93 -1.91 0.72
N ILE A 10 6.20 -1.14 1.78
CA ILE A 10 6.84 0.18 1.70
C ILE A 10 8.34 0.05 1.37
N CYS A 11 9.04 -0.91 1.97
CA CYS A 11 10.47 -1.15 1.70
C CYS A 11 10.72 -1.62 0.25
N ASN A 12 9.85 -2.49 -0.28
CA ASN A 12 9.95 -2.97 -1.67
C ASN A 12 9.74 -1.88 -2.72
N LEU A 13 8.93 -0.86 -2.40
CA LEU A 13 8.56 0.17 -3.36
C LEU A 13 9.69 1.16 -3.63
N ALA A 14 10.44 1.54 -2.58
CA ALA A 14 11.63 2.38 -2.72
C ALA A 14 12.70 1.69 -3.58
N CYS A 15 12.97 0.40 -3.33
CA CYS A 15 13.89 -0.40 -4.14
C CYS A 15 13.48 -0.46 -5.62
N LYS A 16 12.19 -0.62 -5.90
CA LYS A 16 11.69 -0.71 -7.27
C LYS A 16 11.79 0.62 -8.03
N ALA A 17 11.49 1.74 -7.37
CA ALA A 17 11.65 3.07 -7.96
C ALA A 17 13.14 3.40 -8.23
N PHE A 18 14.03 3.01 -7.31
CA PHE A 18 15.48 3.17 -7.47
C PHE A 18 16.03 2.34 -8.63
N HIS A 19 15.58 1.09 -8.75
CA HIS A 19 15.97 0.20 -9.85
C HIS A 19 15.61 0.79 -11.23
N VAL A 20 14.42 1.36 -11.38
CA VAL A 20 13.98 2.00 -12.64
C VAL A 20 14.86 3.18 -13.01
N LEU A 21 15.26 4.01 -12.03
CA LEU A 21 16.17 5.14 -12.25
C LEU A 21 17.55 4.70 -12.72
N LEU A 22 18.13 3.69 -12.07
CA LEU A 22 19.49 3.24 -12.34
C LEU A 22 19.61 2.53 -13.70
N GLN A 23 18.60 1.77 -14.10
CA GLN A 23 18.67 0.99 -15.35
C GLN A 23 18.31 1.79 -16.61
N ARG A 24 17.45 2.81 -16.51
CA ARG A 24 16.93 3.53 -17.70
C ARG A 24 17.53 4.92 -17.92
N GLY A 25 18.43 5.39 -17.05
CA GLY A 25 19.09 6.70 -17.21
C GLY A 25 18.14 7.90 -17.11
N THR A 26 16.93 7.72 -16.57
CA THR A 26 15.91 8.77 -16.45
C THR A 26 16.26 9.77 -15.34
N ILE A 27 15.81 11.03 -15.48
CA ILE A 27 16.05 12.09 -14.49
C ILE A 27 15.15 11.98 -13.25
N ALA A 28 14.00 11.31 -13.37
CA ALA A 28 13.05 11.06 -12.30
C ALA A 28 12.24 9.79 -12.58
N ALA A 29 11.79 9.12 -11.53
CA ALA A 29 10.85 8.01 -11.59
C ALA A 29 9.74 8.21 -10.54
N VAL A 30 8.50 7.94 -10.95
CA VAL A 30 7.33 7.93 -10.07
C VAL A 30 6.72 6.55 -10.12
N VAL A 31 6.55 5.92 -8.95
CA VAL A 31 5.90 4.61 -8.82
C VAL A 31 4.73 4.74 -7.88
N LYS A 32 3.55 4.33 -8.35
CA LYS A 32 2.31 4.31 -7.57
C LYS A 32 1.86 2.86 -7.38
N ILE A 33 1.58 2.49 -6.15
CA ILE A 33 0.99 1.21 -5.77
C ILE A 33 -0.36 1.46 -5.13
N VAL A 34 -1.32 0.62 -5.51
CA VAL A 34 -2.60 0.47 -4.83
C VAL A 34 -2.69 -0.98 -4.39
N GLU A 35 -2.70 -1.20 -3.08
CA GLU A 35 -2.82 -2.53 -2.50
C GLU A 35 -4.27 -3.02 -2.60
N LYS A 36 -4.45 -4.30 -2.92
CA LYS A 36 -5.75 -4.96 -2.77
C LYS A 36 -5.92 -5.37 -1.31
N PRO A 37 -6.96 -4.90 -0.60
CA PRO A 37 -7.11 -5.15 0.83
C PRO A 37 -7.62 -6.57 1.07
N TRP A 38 -6.75 -7.58 0.99
CA TRP A 38 -7.15 -8.94 1.31
C TRP A 38 -7.10 -9.16 2.82
N GLU A 39 -8.26 -9.30 3.43
CA GLU A 39 -8.38 -9.60 4.86
C GLU A 39 -8.55 -11.11 5.05
N ARG A 40 -7.90 -11.66 6.07
CA ARG A 40 -8.09 -13.07 6.43
C ARG A 40 -9.51 -13.29 6.94
N VAL A 41 -10.15 -14.33 6.45
CA VAL A 41 -11.48 -14.74 6.93
C VAL A 41 -11.32 -15.47 8.26
N TYR A 42 -12.20 -15.17 9.20
CA TYR A 42 -12.32 -15.88 10.49
C TYR A 42 -13.62 -16.67 10.49
N VAL A 43 -13.54 -17.95 10.84
CA VAL A 43 -14.67 -18.86 11.03
C VAL A 43 -14.60 -19.35 12.46
N ASP A 44 -15.68 -19.17 13.23
CA ASP A 44 -15.73 -19.50 14.67
C ASP A 44 -14.58 -18.87 15.49
N GLY A 45 -14.18 -17.66 15.11
CA GLY A 45 -13.07 -16.95 15.75
C GLY A 45 -11.67 -17.46 15.38
N GLN A 46 -11.58 -18.52 14.57
CA GLN A 46 -10.30 -19.04 14.08
C GLN A 46 -9.98 -18.54 12.66
N PRO A 47 -8.72 -18.14 12.40
CA PRO A 47 -8.31 -17.72 11.07
C PRO A 47 -8.35 -18.90 10.10
N HIS A 48 -9.11 -18.79 9.01
CA HIS A 48 -9.13 -19.80 7.96
C HIS A 48 -7.78 -19.82 7.24
N GLU A 49 -7.22 -21.00 6.96
CA GLU A 49 -5.85 -21.13 6.42
C GLU A 49 -5.66 -20.46 5.05
N HIS A 50 -6.69 -20.56 4.20
CA HIS A 50 -6.64 -20.09 2.81
C HIS A 50 -7.77 -19.12 2.45
N GLY A 51 -8.55 -18.68 3.44
CA GLY A 51 -9.73 -17.86 3.23
C GLY A 51 -9.40 -16.38 3.29
N PHE A 52 -9.72 -15.64 2.24
CA PHE A 52 -9.55 -14.19 2.19
C PHE A 52 -10.83 -13.53 1.69
N LYS A 53 -11.18 -12.40 2.30
CA LYS A 53 -12.25 -11.50 1.84
C LYS A 53 -11.64 -10.18 1.39
N LEU A 54 -12.40 -9.43 0.60
CA LEU A 54 -12.01 -8.09 0.22
C LEU A 54 -12.40 -7.10 1.33
N GLY A 55 -11.43 -6.34 1.83
CA GLY A 55 -11.61 -5.23 2.77
C GLY A 55 -12.20 -3.99 2.10
N SER A 56 -12.57 -3.01 2.91
CA SER A 56 -13.32 -1.82 2.50
C SER A 56 -12.46 -0.74 1.85
N GLU A 57 -11.29 -0.48 2.40
CA GLU A 57 -10.39 0.59 2.00
C GLU A 57 -9.15 0.07 1.30
N LYS A 58 -8.51 0.91 0.49
CA LYS A 58 -7.29 0.57 -0.24
C LYS A 58 -6.12 1.38 0.32
N HIS A 59 -5.03 0.71 0.63
CA HIS A 59 -3.77 1.40 0.91
C HIS A 59 -3.10 1.82 -0.40
N THR A 60 -2.68 3.08 -0.45
CA THR A 60 -2.00 3.66 -1.59
C THR A 60 -0.63 4.16 -1.17
N THR A 61 0.37 3.93 -2.00
CA THR A 61 1.70 4.48 -1.78
C THR A 61 2.25 5.02 -3.09
N GLU A 62 2.82 6.21 -3.04
CA GLU A 62 3.49 6.86 -4.15
C GLU A 62 4.94 7.19 -3.77
N VAL A 63 5.87 6.78 -4.61
CA VAL A 63 7.30 7.08 -4.47
C VAL A 63 7.75 7.87 -5.68
N THR A 64 8.27 9.06 -5.44
CA THR A 64 8.97 9.87 -6.44
C THR A 64 10.45 9.89 -6.08
N VAL A 65 11.30 9.51 -7.02
CA VAL A 65 12.76 9.59 -6.88
C VAL A 65 13.30 10.44 -8.02
N LYS A 66 14.21 11.37 -7.71
CA LYS A 66 14.94 12.17 -8.70
C LYS A 66 16.41 11.76 -8.72
N LYS A 67 17.05 11.90 -9.88
CA LYS A 67 18.49 11.65 -10.05
C LYS A 67 19.35 12.56 -9.15
N THR A 68 18.83 13.71 -8.75
CA THR A 68 19.46 14.62 -7.78
C THR A 68 19.47 14.08 -6.34
N GLY A 69 18.96 12.87 -6.11
CA GLY A 69 18.89 12.23 -4.78
C GLY A 69 17.62 12.55 -4.00
N ALA A 70 16.74 13.42 -4.50
CA ALA A 70 15.49 13.74 -3.82
C ALA A 70 14.52 12.54 -3.87
N LEU A 71 14.12 12.05 -2.70
CA LEU A 71 13.13 11.00 -2.51
C LEU A 71 11.90 11.58 -1.80
N LYS A 72 10.72 11.42 -2.40
CA LYS A 72 9.43 11.73 -1.78
C LYS A 72 8.61 10.45 -1.72
N LEU A 73 8.18 10.07 -0.52
CA LEU A 73 7.26 8.98 -0.26
C LEU A 73 5.95 9.56 0.27
N THR A 74 4.82 9.11 -0.25
CA THR A 74 3.49 9.50 0.22
C THR A 74 2.64 8.25 0.38
N SER A 75 2.15 8.02 1.58
CA SER A 75 1.22 6.93 1.90
C SER A 75 -0.19 7.52 2.09
N GLY A 76 -1.21 6.73 1.80
CA GLY A 76 -2.60 7.16 1.91
C GLY A 76 -3.59 6.01 1.97
N ILE A 77 -4.82 6.34 2.32
CA ILE A 77 -5.96 5.43 2.34
C ILE A 77 -6.99 5.99 1.36
N ALA A 78 -7.55 5.14 0.51
CA ALA A 78 -8.54 5.51 -0.49
C ALA A 78 -9.77 4.61 -0.40
N GLY A 79 -10.95 5.15 -0.70
CA GLY A 79 -12.19 4.37 -0.77
C GLY A 79 -12.83 4.01 0.58
N LEU A 80 -12.30 4.51 1.70
CA LEU A 80 -12.95 4.37 2.99
C LEU A 80 -14.28 5.15 2.99
N SER A 81 -15.37 4.45 3.22
CA SER A 81 -16.72 5.03 3.32
C SER A 81 -17.24 4.81 4.73
N VAL A 82 -17.67 5.89 5.40
CA VAL A 82 -18.18 5.84 6.77
C VAL A 82 -19.57 6.46 6.79
N LEU A 83 -20.51 5.80 7.48
CA LEU A 83 -21.86 6.30 7.71
C LEU A 83 -22.07 6.47 9.22
N LYS A 84 -22.61 7.63 9.63
CA LYS A 84 -23.02 7.91 11.01
C LYS A 84 -24.50 8.34 11.03
N THR A 85 -25.27 7.84 11.99
CA THR A 85 -26.73 8.03 12.07
C THR A 85 -27.18 9.15 13.04
N THR A 86 -26.27 9.73 13.83
CA THR A 86 -26.55 10.86 14.75
C THR A 86 -25.36 11.84 14.81
N MET A 87 -25.61 13.04 15.36
CA MET A 87 -24.80 14.27 15.28
C MET A 87 -23.28 14.09 15.11
N VAL A 88 -22.74 14.77 14.10
CA VAL A 88 -21.39 15.36 14.15
C VAL A 88 -21.57 16.71 14.87
N SER A 89 -20.96 16.88 16.05
CA SER A 89 -20.90 18.19 16.71
C SER A 89 -19.82 19.05 16.07
#